data_AF-A0A3S4JR13-F1
#
_entry.id   AF-A0A3S4JR13-F1
#
_cell.length_a   1.000
_cell.length_b   1.000
_cell.length_c   1.000
_cell.angle_alpha   90.00
_cell.angle_beta   90.00
_cell.angle_gamma   90.00
#
_symmetry.space_group_name_H-M   'P 1'
#
loop_
_entity.id
_entity.type
_entity.pdbx_description
1 polymer ?
#
loop_
_entity_poly.entity_id
_entity_poly.type
_entity_poly.pdbx_seq_one_letter_code
_entity_poly.pdbx_strand_id
1 'polypeptide(L)'
;MARHPNYFGDFLIFVSFGLLAGNWFGIVAPLTNLVQYFADAIPKSEKMAEKRYGEAWLDYKRKVKCFIPFIFSRSLKAGAIRTMEPLRLHF
;
A
#
# COMPACT_ATOMS: atom_id res chain seq x y z
N MET A 1 -6.88 0.41 -12.10
CA MET A 1 -6.07 1.47 -11.47
C MET A 1 -5.29 0.86 -10.31
N ALA A 2 -4.09 1.36 -10.02
CA ALA A 2 -3.30 0.97 -8.85
C ALA A 2 -3.47 2.03 -7.75
N ARG A 3 -3.46 1.65 -6.48
CA ARG A 3 -3.54 2.58 -5.34
C ARG A 3 -2.25 3.36 -5.16
N HIS A 4 -1.12 2.74 -5.51
CA HIS A 4 0.20 3.35 -5.38
C HIS A 4 1.00 3.27 -6.69
N PRO A 5 0.55 3.94 -7.77
CA PRO A 5 1.29 3.98 -9.03
C PRO A 5 2.64 4.71 -8.88
N ASN A 6 2.74 5.67 -7.96
CA ASN A 6 3.96 6.42 -7.69
C ASN A 6 5.09 5.51 -7.20
N TYR A 7 4.80 4.60 -6.26
CA TYR A 7 5.82 3.67 -5.76
C TYR A 7 6.27 2.66 -6.83
N PHE A 8 5.41 2.34 -7.81
CA PHE A 8 5.82 1.55 -8.98
C PHE A 8 6.75 2.35 -9.91
N GLY A 9 6.46 3.64 -10.11
CA GLY A 9 7.37 4.55 -10.82
C GLY A 9 8.72 4.68 -10.14
N ASP A 10 8.74 4.88 -8.82
CA ASP A 10 9.98 4.94 -8.03
C ASP A 10 10.78 3.64 -8.15
N PHE A 11 10.11 2.48 -8.07
CA PHE A 11 10.76 1.19 -8.29
C PHE A 11 11.41 1.10 -9.68
N LEU A 12 10.73 1.54 -10.74
CA LEU A 12 11.30 1.56 -12.10
C LEU A 12 12.52 2.49 -12.21
N ILE A 13 12.54 3.61 -11.49
CA ILE A 13 13.71 4.49 -11.42
C ILE A 13 14.89 3.77 -10.77
N PHE A 14 14.69 3.09 -9.64
CA PHE A 14 15.75 2.29 -9.01
C PHE A 14 16.23 1.14 -9.89
N VAL A 15 15.33 0.49 -10.63
CA VAL A 15 15.71 -0.52 -11.63
C VAL A 15 16.57 0.11 -12.73
N SER A 16 16.22 1.30 -13.20
CA SER A 16 16.99 2.02 -14.23
C SER A 16 18.40 2.33 -13.76
N PHE A 17 18.57 2.78 -12.52
CA PHE A 17 19.90 2.98 -11.92
C PHE A 17 20.67 1.66 -11.74
N GLY A 18 19.99 0.58 -11.35
CA GLY A 18 20.60 -0.74 -11.24
C GLY A 18 21.11 -1.26 -12.58
N LEU A 19 20.36 -1.05 -13.66
CA LEU A 19 20.77 -1.41 -15.02
C LEU A 19 21.93 -0.54 -15.52
N LEU A 20 21.90 0.77 -15.25
CA LEU A 20 22.98 1.70 -15.59
C LEU A 20 24.30 1.35 -14.90
N ALA A 21 24.27 0.77 -13.71
CA ALA A 21 25.47 0.34 -12.99
C ALA A 21 26.27 -0.76 -13.73
N GLY A 22 25.66 -1.46 -14.70
CA GLY A 22 26.35 -2.44 -15.56
C GLY A 22 26.86 -3.69 -14.84
N ASN A 23 26.45 -3.91 -13.58
CA ASN A 23 26.86 -5.05 -12.77
C ASN A 23 25.71 -5.54 -11.89
N TRP A 24 25.81 -6.79 -11.43
CA TRP A 24 24.73 -7.46 -10.69
C TRP A 24 24.44 -6.83 -9.31
N PHE A 25 25.40 -6.09 -8.72
CA PHE A 25 25.16 -5.35 -7.47
C PHE A 25 24.17 -4.20 -7.64
N GLY A 26 23.97 -3.70 -8.86
CA GLY A 26 22.95 -2.70 -9.17
C GLY A 26 21.53 -3.15 -8.82
N ILE A 27 21.27 -4.47 -8.77
CA ILE A 27 19.95 -5.06 -8.42
C ILE A 27 19.65 -4.92 -6.92
N VAL A 28 20.65 -4.68 -6.06
CA VAL A 28 20.45 -4.52 -4.62
C VAL A 28 19.57 -3.30 -4.32
N ALA A 29 19.77 -2.19 -5.04
CA ALA A 29 19.01 -0.97 -4.85
C ALA A 29 17.48 -1.11 -5.10
N PRO A 30 17.01 -1.65 -6.24
CA PRO A 30 15.58 -1.89 -6.45
C PRO A 30 15.02 -2.95 -5.50
N LEU A 31 15.81 -3.96 -5.09
CA LEU A 31 15.38 -4.96 -4.10
C LEU A 31 15.13 -4.33 -2.72
N THR A 32 16.06 -3.53 -2.20
CA THR A 32 15.92 -2.89 -0.90
C THR A 32 14.78 -1.88 -0.90
N ASN A 33 14.64 -1.11 -1.99
CA ASN A 33 13.51 -0.20 -2.18
C ASN A 33 12.16 -0.93 -2.16
N LEU A 34 12.06 -2.06 -2.86
CA LEU A 34 10.84 -2.87 -2.88
C LEU A 34 10.48 -3.37 -1.47
N VAL A 35 11.46 -3.91 -0.73
CA VAL A 35 11.27 -4.37 0.64
C VAL A 35 10.81 -3.23 1.55
N GLN A 36 11.45 -2.06 1.47
CA GLN A 36 11.07 -0.89 2.27
C GLN A 36 9.63 -0.43 1.98
N TYR A 37 9.19 -0.44 0.73
CA TYR A 37 7.84 -0.05 0.37
C TYR A 37 6.77 -1.01 0.89
N PHE A 38 7.01 -2.33 0.77
CA PHE A 38 6.07 -3.32 1.28
C PHE A 38 6.07 -3.43 2.80
N ALA A 39 7.21 -3.21 3.45
CA ALA A 39 7.33 -3.34 4.90
C ALA A 39 6.84 -2.09 5.67
N ASP A 40 7.01 -0.88 5.13
CA ASP A 40 6.74 0.36 5.86
C ASP A 40 5.87 1.35 5.08
N ALA A 41 6.31 1.81 3.90
CA ALA A 41 5.69 2.96 3.23
C ALA A 41 4.21 2.73 2.85
N ILE A 42 3.90 1.55 2.29
CA ILE A 42 2.53 1.19 1.90
C ILE A 42 1.66 0.98 3.14
N PRO A 43 2.01 0.12 4.12
CA PRO A 43 1.21 -0.06 5.34
C PRO A 43 0.92 1.25 6.07
N LYS A 44 1.92 2.14 6.20
CA LYS A 44 1.77 3.43 6.86
C LYS A 44 0.80 4.34 6.11
N SER A 45 0.94 4.41 4.79
CA SER A 45 0.05 5.19 3.92
C SER A 45 -1.38 4.67 3.95
N GLU A 46 -1.58 3.34 3.88
CA GLU A 46 -2.91 2.73 3.96
C GLU A 46 -3.55 2.92 5.33
N LYS A 47 -2.80 2.79 6.43
CA LYS A 47 -3.30 3.04 7.79
C LYS A 47 -3.72 4.50 8.00
N MET A 48 -2.97 5.45 7.44
CA MET A 48 -3.36 6.87 7.48
C MET A 48 -4.63 7.13 6.67
N ALA A 49 -4.76 6.51 5.49
CA ALA A 49 -5.96 6.64 4.67
C ALA A 49 -7.19 5.97 5.31
N GLU A 50 -7.03 4.80 5.94
CA GLU A 50 -8.07 4.16 6.74
C GLU A 50 -8.54 5.06 7.88
N LYS A 51 -7.61 5.69 8.61
CA LYS A 51 -7.96 6.63 9.68
C LYS A 51 -8.70 7.86 9.16
N ARG A 52 -8.37 8.34 7.96
CA ARG A 52 -8.95 9.58 7.39
C ARG A 52 -10.29 9.35 6.70
N TYR A 53 -10.48 8.22 6.04
CA TYR A 53 -11.61 7.97 5.13
C TYR A 53 -12.47 6.77 5.53
N GLY A 54 -12.04 5.94 6.48
CA GLY A 54 -12.83 4.84 7.05
C GLY A 54 -13.39 3.87 6.01
N GLU A 55 -14.70 3.66 6.05
CA GLU A 55 -15.46 2.77 5.15
C GLU A 55 -15.27 3.09 3.65
N ALA A 56 -15.18 4.38 3.28
CA ALA A 56 -14.98 4.77 1.88
C ALA A 56 -13.63 4.26 1.34
N TRP A 57 -12.60 4.24 2.18
CA TRP A 57 -11.29 3.67 1.82
C TRP A 57 -11.32 2.15 1.79
N LEU A 58 -12.06 1.50 2.68
CA LEU A 58 -12.25 0.05 2.62
C LEU A 58 -12.95 -0.38 1.33
N ASP A 59 -13.97 0.35 0.88
CA ASP A 59 -14.64 0.09 -0.39
C ASP A 59 -13.74 0.34 -1.60
N TYR A 60 -12.96 1.43 -1.56
CA TYR A 60 -11.94 1.70 -2.56
C TYR A 60 -10.87 0.60 -2.63
N LYS A 61 -10.41 0.10 -1.47
CA LYS A 61 -9.42 -1.00 -1.41
C LYS A 61 -9.94 -2.31 -2.03
N ARG A 62 -11.25 -2.55 -2.01
CA ARG A 62 -11.86 -3.71 -2.68
C ARG A 62 -11.86 -3.57 -4.20
N LYS A 63 -11.99 -2.34 -4.71
CA LYS A 63 -12.12 -2.04 -6.15
C LYS A 63 -10.78 -1.84 -6.85
N VAL A 64 -9.75 -1.39 -6.13
CA VAL A 64 -8.47 -0.94 -6.71
C VAL A 64 -7.30 -1.73 -6.13
N LYS A 65 -6.41 -2.24 -6.98
CA LYS A 65 -5.25 -3.08 -6.56
C LYS A 65 -4.11 -2.24 -5.99
N CYS A 66 -3.26 -2.82 -5.13
CA CYS A 66 -2.22 -2.08 -4.40
C CYS A 66 -1.04 -1.58 -5.27
N PHE A 67 -0.23 -2.51 -5.81
CA PHE A 67 1.09 -2.19 -6.40
C PHE A 67 1.23 -2.66 -7.86
N ILE A 68 1.06 -3.96 -8.11
CA ILE A 68 1.07 -4.56 -9.46
C ILE A 68 -0.24 -5.33 -9.61
N PRO A 69 -1.02 -5.11 -10.68
CA PRO A 69 -2.11 -6.03 -10.97
C PRO A 69 -1.49 -7.42 -11.13
N PHE A 70 -1.95 -8.42 -10.35
CA PHE A 70 -1.56 -9.84 -10.38
C PHE A 70 -0.53 -10.36 -9.36
N ILE A 71 0.25 -9.54 -8.63
CA ILE A 71 1.23 -10.05 -7.64
C ILE A 71 0.72 -9.97 -6.19
N PHE A 72 0.01 -8.89 -5.84
CA PHE A 72 -0.41 -8.64 -4.46
C PHE A 72 -1.94 -8.55 -4.38
N SER A 73 -2.60 -9.70 -4.28
CA SER A 73 -4.03 -9.80 -3.97
C SER A 73 -4.20 -10.39 -2.57
N ARG A 74 -3.67 -9.70 -1.54
CA ARG A 74 -4.03 -10.01 -0.15
C ARG A 74 -5.15 -9.08 0.28
N SER A 75 -6.37 -9.48 -0.04
CA SER A 75 -7.58 -8.95 0.58
C SER A 75 -7.48 -9.28 2.08
N LEU A 76 -7.05 -8.30 2.89
CA LEU A 76 -7.10 -8.40 4.34
C LEU A 76 -8.57 -8.58 4.72
N LYS A 77 -8.89 -9.73 5.31
CA LYS A 77 -10.21 -10.03 5.84
C LYS A 77 -10.64 -8.88 6.75
N ALA A 78 -11.76 -8.26 6.42
CA ALA A 78 -12.49 -7.38 7.31
C ALA A 78 -12.94 -8.20 8.52
N GLY A 79 -12.15 -8.14 9.59
CA GLY A 79 -12.48 -8.72 10.89
C GLY A 79 -13.14 -7.66 11.76
N ALA A 80 -14.47 -7.64 11.71
CA ALA A 80 -15.40 -7.30 12.79
C ALA A 80 -14.90 -6.37 13.92
N ILE A 81 -15.27 -5.10 13.86
CA ILE A 81 -15.66 -4.35 15.06
C ILE A 81 -16.99 -3.66 14.74
N ARG A 82 -18.06 -4.44 14.93
CA ARG A 82 -19.43 -3.98 15.06
C ARG A 82 -19.75 -4.14 16.55
N THR A 83 -20.26 -3.08 17.17
CA THR A 83 -20.65 -2.86 18.61
C THR A 83 -19.72 -1.82 19.27
N MET A 84 -20.14 -0.73 19.89
CA MET A 84 -21.45 -0.17 20.27
C MET A 84 -21.23 1.34 20.46
N GLU A 85 -22.05 2.18 19.85
CA GLU A 85 -22.28 3.55 20.34
C GLU A 85 -23.47 3.46 21.30
N PRO A 86 -23.29 3.52 22.64
CA PRO A 86 -24.41 3.82 23.50
C PRO A 86 -24.59 5.33 23.53
N LEU A 87 -25.70 5.74 22.94
CA LEU A 87 -26.64 6.68 23.52
C LEU A 87 -26.20 8.15 23.57
N ARG A 88 -26.78 8.93 22.65
CA ARG A 88 -27.10 10.34 22.88
C ARG A 88 -27.76 10.49 24.25
N LEU A 89 -27.07 11.13 25.19
CA LEU A 89 -27.73 11.74 26.35
C LEU A 89 -28.15 13.15 25.96
N HIS A 90 -29.45 13.32 25.89
CA HIS A 90 -30.12 14.61 25.98
C HIS A 90 -29.63 15.37 27.22
N PHE A 91 -29.18 16.59 27.00
CA PHE A 91 -29.39 17.71 27.91
C PHE A 91 -30.20 18.76 27.18
#